data_AF-A0A5C9EVM8-F1
#
_entry.id   AF-A0A5C9EVM8-F1
#
_cell.length_a   1.000
_cell.length_b   1.000
_cell.length_c   1.000
_cell.angle_alpha   90.00
_cell.angle_beta   90.00
_cell.angle_gamma   90.00
#
_symmetry.space_group_name_H-M   'P 1'
#
loop_
_entity.id
_entity.type
_entity.pdbx_description
1 polymer ?
#
loop_
_entity_poly.entity_id
_entity_poly.type
_entity_poly.pdbx_seq_one_letter_code
_entity_poly.pdbx_strand_id
1 'polypeptide(L)'
;MILLFGSLELDITFTLTLILLATKLFLALFLGREVIGKWKRLGYFEFDFLFAFFILMSSLFVSRIFYMVFDFFLTQNEIAKFPQYIIFWKLGGVIGAIGLIFVLTIIDKTILRFKLYGTPSIIIFGIFIFVLIYPVNTPEDFRFLHLLLISSLSLTFLIPIVFIYVGIRAPEIRMVSFILSLGIILYLVALIFINEFFLSPFQSIFGSEFRIVIFLIFIIFKLTGLVLITYSATNLYIYNYFSENSV
;
A
#
# COMPACT_ATOMS: atom_id res chain seq x y z
N MET A 1 7.27 23.05 -20.67
CA MET A 1 7.02 22.45 -21.99
C MET A 1 7.52 21.01 -21.97
N ILE A 2 6.76 20.08 -21.36
CA ILE A 2 7.15 18.65 -21.17
C ILE A 2 5.99 17.68 -21.56
N LEU A 3 4.82 18.17 -21.97
CA LEU A 3 3.60 17.35 -22.15
C LEU A 3 3.13 17.20 -23.61
N LEU A 4 4.01 17.01 -24.60
CA LEU A 4 3.54 16.98 -25.99
C LEU A 4 3.86 15.76 -26.85
N PHE A 5 4.45 14.68 -26.31
CA PHE A 5 4.62 13.44 -27.09
C PHE A 5 4.47 12.17 -26.24
N GLY A 6 3.34 12.02 -25.53
CA GLY A 6 2.95 10.77 -24.87
C GLY A 6 1.91 10.00 -25.70
N SER A 7 1.85 8.67 -25.57
CA SER A 7 0.67 7.92 -26.01
C SER A 7 -0.53 8.32 -25.15
N LEU A 8 -1.76 8.30 -25.70
CA LEU A 8 -3.00 8.59 -24.97
C LEU A 8 -3.09 7.80 -23.65
N GLU A 9 -2.63 6.55 -23.68
CA GLU A 9 -2.56 5.67 -22.50
C GLU A 9 -1.67 6.24 -21.39
N LEU A 10 -0.50 6.78 -21.74
CA LEU A 10 0.44 7.36 -20.79
C LEU A 10 -0.15 8.62 -20.13
N ASP A 11 -0.81 9.48 -20.90
CA ASP A 11 -1.43 10.71 -20.39
C ASP A 11 -2.60 10.40 -19.43
N ILE A 12 -3.42 9.40 -19.76
CA ILE A 12 -4.50 8.93 -18.88
C ILE A 12 -3.92 8.34 -17.60
N THR A 13 -2.94 7.44 -17.71
CA THR A 13 -2.33 6.78 -16.54
C THR A 13 -1.62 7.79 -15.64
N PHE A 14 -1.02 8.82 -16.22
CA PHE A 14 -0.41 9.93 -15.49
C PHE A 14 -1.47 10.73 -14.72
N THR A 15 -2.54 11.13 -15.40
CA THR A 15 -3.66 11.88 -14.78
C THR A 15 -4.28 11.10 -13.62
N LEU A 16 -4.53 9.80 -13.81
CA LEU A 16 -5.02 8.90 -12.76
C LEU A 16 -4.01 8.81 -11.60
N THR A 17 -2.71 8.75 -11.88
CA THR A 17 -1.67 8.75 -10.84
C THR A 17 -1.69 10.05 -10.02
N LEU A 18 -1.92 11.21 -10.64
CA LEU A 18 -2.06 12.48 -9.94
C LEU A 18 -3.27 12.49 -9.01
N ILE A 19 -4.41 11.97 -9.47
CA ILE A 19 -5.62 11.82 -8.63
C ILE A 19 -5.29 10.93 -7.42
N LEU A 20 -4.63 9.79 -7.63
CA LEU A 20 -4.23 8.89 -6.55
C LEU A 20 -3.28 9.57 -5.54
N LEU A 21 -2.34 10.38 -6.02
CA LEU A 21 -1.43 11.16 -5.16
C LEU A 21 -2.20 12.19 -4.33
N ALA A 22 -3.11 12.94 -4.96
CA ALA A 22 -3.95 13.93 -4.28
C ALA A 22 -4.80 13.27 -3.19
N THR A 23 -5.44 12.14 -3.48
CA THR A 23 -6.22 11.40 -2.47
C THR A 23 -5.34 10.90 -1.33
N LYS A 24 -4.16 10.32 -1.61
CA LYS A 24 -3.24 9.87 -0.56
C LYS A 24 -2.76 11.01 0.33
N LEU A 25 -2.43 12.16 -0.25
CA LEU A 25 -2.05 13.36 0.50
C LEU A 25 -3.20 13.80 1.41
N PHE A 26 -4.41 13.89 0.87
CA PHE A 26 -5.61 14.23 1.64
C PHE A 26 -5.83 13.26 2.81
N LEU A 27 -5.79 11.95 2.56
CA LEU A 27 -5.97 10.93 3.60
C LEU A 27 -4.84 10.95 4.65
N ALA A 28 -3.59 11.17 4.23
CA ALA A 28 -2.45 11.30 5.15
C ALA A 28 -2.59 12.54 6.05
N LEU A 29 -2.96 13.69 5.49
CA LEU A 29 -3.23 14.91 6.26
C LEU A 29 -4.41 14.73 7.21
N PHE A 30 -5.48 14.08 6.76
CA PHE A 30 -6.64 13.75 7.59
C PHE A 30 -6.26 12.87 8.79
N LEU A 31 -5.56 11.75 8.56
CA LEU A 31 -5.08 10.89 9.65
C LEU A 31 -4.09 11.63 10.57
N GLY A 32 -3.20 12.46 10.02
CA GLY A 32 -2.27 13.27 10.80
C GLY A 32 -2.99 14.24 11.74
N ARG A 33 -4.06 14.87 11.26
CA ARG A 33 -4.94 15.70 12.10
C ARG A 33 -5.57 14.89 13.24
N GLU A 34 -6.07 13.68 12.96
CA GLU A 34 -6.66 12.82 13.98
C GLU A 34 -5.63 12.35 15.02
N VAL A 35 -4.41 12.01 14.61
CA VAL A 35 -3.28 11.68 15.50
C VAL A 35 -2.96 12.86 16.42
N ILE A 36 -2.84 14.08 15.88
CA ILE A 36 -2.57 15.29 16.68
C ILE A 36 -3.73 15.57 17.64
N GLY A 37 -4.98 15.41 17.18
CA GLY A 37 -6.17 15.55 18.02
C GLY A 37 -6.19 14.55 19.18
N LYS A 38 -5.86 13.28 18.91
CA LYS A 38 -5.65 12.24 19.93
C LYS A 38 -4.59 12.65 20.95
N TRP A 39 -3.40 13.04 20.48
CA TRP A 39 -2.30 13.44 21.37
C TRP A 39 -2.71 14.58 22.30
N LYS A 40 -3.38 15.62 21.77
CA LYS A 40 -3.90 16.73 22.58
C LYS A 40 -4.93 16.30 23.64
N ARG A 41 -5.78 15.31 23.34
CA ARG A 41 -6.80 14.79 24.28
C ARG A 41 -6.19 13.95 25.40
N LEU A 42 -5.24 13.09 25.09
CA LEU A 42 -4.63 12.18 26.06
C LEU A 42 -3.49 12.82 26.87
N GLY A 43 -2.89 13.90 26.37
CA GLY A 43 -1.73 14.55 27.00
C GLY A 43 -0.40 13.84 26.75
N TYR A 44 -0.40 12.66 26.13
CA TYR A 44 0.80 11.92 25.72
C TYR A 44 0.64 11.32 24.32
N PHE A 45 1.77 11.00 23.70
CA PHE A 45 1.83 10.40 22.37
C PHE A 45 1.94 8.87 22.49
N GLU A 46 1.11 8.15 21.75
CA GLU A 46 1.05 6.69 21.78
C GLU A 46 1.21 6.11 20.37
N PHE A 47 2.06 5.09 20.24
CA PHE A 47 2.25 4.33 19.01
C PHE A 47 1.18 3.25 18.87
N ASP A 48 -0.01 3.65 18.38
CA ASP A 48 -1.19 2.79 18.25
C ASP A 48 -1.56 2.51 16.78
N PHE A 49 -2.73 1.91 16.57
CA PHE A 49 -3.28 1.64 15.23
C PHE A 49 -3.43 2.91 14.39
N LEU A 50 -3.99 3.97 14.96
CA LEU A 50 -4.21 5.22 14.24
C LEU A 50 -2.88 5.79 13.74
N PHE A 51 -1.86 5.81 14.59
CA PHE A 51 -0.52 6.25 14.21
C PHE A 51 0.11 5.32 13.16
N ALA A 52 -0.02 4.00 13.29
CA ALA A 52 0.51 3.04 12.32
C ALA A 52 -0.06 3.25 10.92
N PHE A 53 -1.38 3.43 10.81
CA PHE A 53 -2.04 3.72 9.54
C PHE A 53 -1.71 5.11 8.99
N PHE A 54 -1.48 6.11 9.85
CA PHE A 54 -0.94 7.40 9.43
C PHE A 54 0.44 7.27 8.78
N ILE A 55 1.36 6.51 9.40
CA ILE A 55 2.69 6.23 8.84
C ILE A 55 2.57 5.44 7.53
N LEU A 56 1.66 4.47 7.45
CA LEU A 56 1.36 3.76 6.21
C LEU A 56 0.91 4.70 5.09
N MET A 57 -0.08 5.57 5.34
CA MET A 57 -0.58 6.49 4.32
C MET A 57 0.48 7.48 3.85
N SER A 58 1.26 8.03 4.79
CA SER A 58 2.36 8.94 4.49
C SER A 58 3.45 8.25 3.65
N SER A 59 3.80 7.02 4.03
CA SER A 59 4.77 6.19 3.29
C SER A 59 4.27 5.87 1.88
N LEU A 60 3.00 5.48 1.73
CA LEU A 60 2.39 5.19 0.44
C LEU A 60 2.29 6.43 -0.47
N PHE A 61 2.14 7.62 0.11
CA PHE A 61 2.17 8.90 -0.63
C PHE A 61 3.57 9.15 -1.19
N VAL A 62 4.59 9.19 -0.32
CA VAL A 62 5.98 9.44 -0.71
C VAL A 62 6.47 8.39 -1.71
N SER A 63 6.21 7.10 -1.42
CA SER A 63 6.49 5.98 -2.33
C SER A 63 5.94 6.21 -3.74
N ARG A 64 4.73 6.75 -3.87
CA ARG A 64 4.12 7.00 -5.19
C ARG A 64 4.74 8.18 -5.92
N ILE A 65 5.32 9.16 -5.22
CA ILE A 65 6.12 10.21 -5.87
C ILE A 65 7.34 9.59 -6.55
N PHE A 66 8.08 8.72 -5.85
CA PHE A 66 9.22 8.00 -6.42
C PHE A 66 8.82 7.16 -7.65
N TYR A 67 7.73 6.40 -7.54
CA TYR A 67 7.24 5.63 -8.68
C TYR A 67 6.75 6.52 -9.82
N MET A 68 6.12 7.65 -9.55
CA MET A 68 5.70 8.59 -10.60
C MET A 68 6.90 9.17 -11.36
N VAL A 69 7.96 9.56 -10.64
CA VAL A 69 9.23 10.01 -11.25
C VAL A 69 9.84 8.90 -12.11
N PHE A 70 9.91 7.68 -11.57
CA PHE A 70 10.42 6.52 -12.30
C PHE A 70 9.61 6.21 -13.56
N ASP A 71 8.29 6.05 -13.44
CA ASP A 71 7.39 5.60 -14.50
C ASP A 71 7.26 6.66 -15.61
N PHE A 72 7.01 7.93 -15.27
CA PHE A 72 6.61 8.95 -16.25
C PHE A 72 7.73 9.89 -16.70
N PHE A 73 8.72 10.15 -15.85
CA PHE A 73 9.77 11.12 -16.17
C PHE A 73 11.06 10.45 -16.64
N LEU A 74 11.44 9.33 -16.02
CA LEU A 74 12.72 8.67 -16.28
C LEU A 74 12.62 7.55 -17.31
N THR A 75 11.61 6.68 -17.20
CA THR A 75 11.48 5.49 -18.06
C THR A 75 10.44 5.64 -19.15
N GLN A 76 9.38 6.44 -18.94
CA GLN A 76 8.25 6.56 -19.86
C GLN A 76 7.64 5.20 -20.22
N ASN A 77 7.65 4.26 -19.26
CA ASN A 77 7.27 2.85 -19.42
C ASN A 77 8.11 2.03 -20.43
N GLU A 78 9.28 2.50 -20.84
CA GLU A 78 10.20 1.72 -21.70
C GLU A 78 11.10 0.81 -20.85
N ILE A 79 10.93 -0.51 -20.98
CA ILE A 79 11.65 -1.53 -20.20
C ILE A 79 13.17 -1.39 -20.35
N ALA A 80 13.66 -0.98 -21.53
CA ALA A 80 15.10 -0.81 -21.79
C ALA A 80 15.75 0.25 -20.89
N LYS A 81 14.98 1.24 -20.40
CA LYS A 81 15.47 2.31 -19.52
C LYS A 81 15.45 1.91 -18.03
N PHE A 82 14.81 0.79 -17.68
CA PHE A 82 14.59 0.41 -16.27
C PHE A 82 15.90 0.23 -15.49
N PRO A 83 16.94 -0.49 -16.01
CA PRO A 83 18.18 -0.70 -15.25
C PRO A 83 18.89 0.60 -14.85
N GLN A 84 18.83 1.64 -15.70
CA GLN A 84 19.52 2.91 -15.46
C GLN A 84 18.92 3.68 -14.28
N TYR A 85 17.60 3.61 -14.12
CA TYR A 85 16.86 4.41 -13.13
C TYR A 85 16.25 3.58 -12.00
N ILE A 86 16.63 2.31 -11.90
CA ILE A 86 16.02 1.33 -11.00
C ILE A 86 16.06 1.75 -9.53
N ILE A 87 17.03 2.59 -9.15
CA ILE A 87 17.15 3.07 -7.78
C ILE A 87 15.90 3.83 -7.31
N PHE A 88 15.23 4.59 -8.17
CA PHE A 88 13.99 5.29 -7.82
C PHE A 88 12.86 4.31 -7.51
N TRP A 89 12.74 3.26 -8.31
CA TRP A 89 11.76 2.19 -8.08
C TRP A 89 12.03 1.45 -6.77
N LYS A 90 13.30 1.12 -6.49
CA LYS A 90 13.70 0.47 -5.24
C LYS A 90 13.42 1.33 -4.01
N LEU A 91 13.78 2.62 -4.06
CA LEU A 91 13.50 3.57 -2.98
C LEU A 91 11.99 3.73 -2.75
N GLY A 92 11.21 3.83 -3.83
CA GLY A 92 9.75 3.84 -3.76
C GLY A 92 9.20 2.59 -3.05
N GLY A 93 9.75 1.41 -3.37
CA GLY A 93 9.43 0.16 -2.70
C GLY A 93 9.75 0.17 -1.21
N VAL A 94 10.99 0.47 -0.84
CA VAL A 94 11.46 0.50 0.56
C VAL A 94 10.64 1.49 1.40
N ILE A 95 10.39 2.69 0.89
CA ILE A 95 9.57 3.69 1.59
C ILE A 95 8.16 3.15 1.82
N GLY A 96 7.53 2.55 0.82
CA GLY A 96 6.21 1.93 0.97
C GLY A 96 6.20 0.80 2.00
N ALA A 97 7.27 0.00 2.05
CA ALA A 97 7.42 -1.12 2.97
C ALA A 97 7.51 -0.70 4.43
N ILE A 98 8.15 0.44 4.73
CA ILE A 98 8.23 0.98 6.10
C ILE A 98 6.83 1.12 6.70
N GLY A 99 5.91 1.72 5.95
CA GLY A 99 4.52 1.86 6.38
C GLY A 99 3.84 0.52 6.69
N LEU A 100 4.06 -0.49 5.85
CA LEU A 100 3.49 -1.82 6.03
C LEU A 100 4.09 -2.55 7.25
N ILE A 101 5.40 -2.44 7.45
CA ILE A 101 6.13 -2.99 8.59
C ILE A 101 5.58 -2.42 9.90
N PHE A 102 5.31 -1.10 9.96
CA PHE A 102 4.70 -0.48 11.12
C PHE A 102 3.32 -1.06 11.43
N VAL A 103 2.45 -1.19 10.43
CA VAL A 103 1.11 -1.75 10.61
C VAL A 103 1.16 -3.20 11.08
N LEU A 104 1.97 -4.05 10.45
CA LEU A 104 2.11 -5.46 10.85
C LEU A 104 2.64 -5.62 12.27
N THR A 105 3.62 -4.78 12.66
CA THR A 105 4.20 -4.80 14.01
C THR A 105 3.17 -4.40 15.06
N ILE A 106 2.34 -3.39 14.78
CA ILE A 106 1.27 -2.97 15.69
C ILE A 106 0.14 -4.00 15.77
N ILE A 107 -0.21 -4.66 14.66
CA ILE A 107 -1.16 -5.77 14.69
C ILE A 107 -0.63 -6.91 15.57
N ASP A 108 0.62 -7.32 15.38
CA ASP A 108 1.20 -8.41 16.16
C ASP A 108 1.29 -8.04 17.65
N LYS A 109 1.78 -6.83 17.96
CA LYS A 109 1.85 -6.32 19.34
C LYS A 109 0.47 -6.26 20.00
N THR A 110 -0.50 -5.59 19.36
CA THR A 110 -1.74 -5.18 20.01
C THR A 110 -2.83 -6.25 19.94
N ILE A 111 -2.99 -6.94 18.81
CA ILE A 111 -4.03 -7.97 18.64
C ILE A 111 -3.49 -9.36 18.96
N LEU A 112 -2.31 -9.70 18.45
CA LEU A 112 -1.76 -11.05 18.61
C LEU A 112 -0.90 -11.19 19.88
N ARG A 113 -0.63 -10.11 20.61
CA ARG A 113 0.22 -10.08 21.81
C ARG A 113 1.61 -10.68 21.56
N PHE A 114 2.22 -10.32 20.43
CA PHE A 114 3.53 -10.80 19.96
C PHE A 114 3.64 -12.33 19.77
N LYS A 115 2.52 -13.04 19.56
CA LYS A 115 2.56 -14.49 19.27
C LYS A 115 3.38 -14.83 18.02
N LEU A 116 3.52 -13.90 17.07
CA LEU A 116 4.32 -14.09 15.87
C LEU A 116 5.73 -13.50 16.00
N TYR A 117 6.11 -12.92 17.14
CA TYR A 117 7.44 -12.33 17.39
C TYR A 117 7.88 -11.30 16.32
N GLY A 118 6.93 -10.61 15.68
CA GLY A 118 7.19 -9.69 14.58
C GLY A 118 7.67 -10.36 13.29
N THR A 119 7.60 -11.70 13.18
CA THR A 119 8.13 -12.48 12.05
C THR A 119 7.67 -11.95 10.68
N PRO A 120 6.38 -11.64 10.44
CA PRO A 120 5.95 -11.10 9.15
C PRO A 120 6.64 -9.76 8.81
N SER A 121 6.74 -8.86 9.78
CA SER A 121 7.42 -7.56 9.61
C SER A 121 8.91 -7.72 9.31
N ILE A 122 9.58 -8.64 10.02
CA ILE A 122 11.01 -8.94 9.85
C ILE A 122 11.29 -9.52 8.46
N ILE A 123 10.45 -10.45 7.99
CA ILE A 123 10.58 -11.04 6.64
C ILE A 123 10.44 -9.96 5.58
N ILE A 124 9.41 -9.12 5.66
CA ILE A 124 9.21 -8.01 4.70
C ILE A 124 10.42 -7.07 4.73
N PHE A 125 10.89 -6.68 5.92
CA PHE A 125 12.07 -5.84 6.06
C PHE A 125 13.30 -6.45 5.38
N GLY A 126 13.61 -7.73 5.65
CA GLY A 126 14.72 -8.43 5.03
C GLY A 126 14.63 -8.50 3.51
N ILE A 127 13.43 -8.75 2.97
CA ILE A 127 13.19 -8.76 1.52
C ILE A 127 13.45 -7.38 0.91
N PHE A 128 12.99 -6.29 1.54
CA PHE A 128 13.22 -4.94 1.01
C PHE A 128 14.68 -4.49 1.11
N ILE A 129 15.42 -4.93 2.14
CA ILE A 129 16.88 -4.75 2.20
C ILE A 129 17.55 -5.49 1.04
N PHE A 130 17.16 -6.75 0.80
CA PHE A 130 17.66 -7.54 -0.32
C PHE A 130 17.37 -6.85 -1.67
N VAL A 131 16.14 -6.41 -1.91
CA VAL A 131 15.74 -5.67 -3.13
C VAL A 131 16.57 -4.41 -3.33
N LEU A 132 16.88 -3.69 -2.25
CA LEU A 132 17.69 -2.48 -2.32
C LEU A 132 19.10 -2.77 -2.84
N ILE A 133 19.76 -3.80 -2.29
CA ILE A 133 21.16 -4.15 -2.61
C ILE A 133 21.31 -5.02 -3.86
N TYR A 134 20.28 -5.76 -4.27
CA TYR A 134 20.37 -6.70 -5.40
C TYR A 134 20.62 -5.97 -6.73
N PRO A 135 21.69 -6.25 -7.48
CA PRO A 135 21.98 -5.56 -8.73
C PRO A 135 20.95 -5.91 -9.81
N VAL A 136 20.51 -4.91 -10.58
CA VAL A 136 19.55 -5.11 -11.68
C VAL A 136 20.20 -4.65 -12.96
N ASN A 137 20.72 -5.61 -13.73
CA ASN A 137 21.42 -5.32 -14.99
C ASN A 137 20.59 -5.73 -16.21
N THR A 138 19.65 -6.68 -16.01
CA THR A 138 18.82 -7.24 -17.08
C THR A 138 17.32 -7.08 -16.79
N PRO A 139 16.45 -7.15 -17.81
CA PRO A 139 15.00 -7.24 -17.61
C PRO A 139 14.57 -8.45 -16.76
N GLU A 140 15.31 -9.54 -16.83
CA GLU A 140 15.09 -10.78 -16.08
C GLU A 140 15.33 -10.57 -14.58
N ASP A 141 16.39 -9.85 -14.21
CA ASP A 141 16.65 -9.44 -12.83
C ASP A 141 15.49 -8.62 -12.27
N PHE A 142 14.95 -7.69 -13.07
CA PHE A 142 13.82 -6.86 -12.68
C PHE A 142 12.56 -7.70 -12.44
N ARG A 143 12.27 -8.64 -13.34
CA ARG A 143 11.15 -9.58 -13.18
C ARG A 143 11.30 -10.44 -11.93
N PHE A 144 12.49 -10.92 -11.64
CA PHE A 144 12.78 -11.67 -10.42
C PHE A 144 12.48 -10.86 -9.16
N LEU A 145 12.96 -9.62 -9.08
CA LEU A 145 12.65 -8.74 -7.95
C LEU A 145 11.15 -8.46 -7.82
N HIS A 146 10.46 -8.24 -8.95
CA HIS A 146 9.02 -8.02 -8.95
C HIS A 146 8.24 -9.23 -8.41
N LEU A 147 8.62 -10.44 -8.82
CA LEU A 147 8.04 -11.69 -8.29
C LEU A 147 8.29 -11.83 -6.78
N LEU A 148 9.53 -11.61 -6.33
CA LEU A 148 9.88 -11.64 -4.92
C LEU A 148 9.03 -10.67 -4.08
N LEU A 149 8.84 -9.44 -4.59
CA LEU A 149 8.00 -8.43 -3.94
C LEU A 149 6.54 -8.86 -3.87
N ILE A 150 5.96 -9.40 -4.95
CA ILE A 150 4.58 -9.91 -4.95
C ILE A 150 4.43 -11.06 -3.95
N SER A 151 5.38 -11.99 -3.92
CA SER A 151 5.39 -13.08 -2.94
C SER A 151 5.42 -12.53 -1.51
N SER A 152 6.21 -11.50 -1.24
CA SER A 152 6.25 -10.85 0.08
C SER A 152 4.92 -10.17 0.45
N LEU A 153 4.22 -9.60 -0.53
CA LEU A 153 2.91 -8.96 -0.32
C LEU A 153 1.84 -9.97 0.14
N SER A 154 2.02 -11.27 -0.13
CA SER A 154 1.11 -12.30 0.38
C SER A 154 1.00 -12.30 1.92
N LEU A 155 2.05 -11.90 2.63
CA LEU A 155 2.04 -11.74 4.09
C LEU A 155 1.05 -10.65 4.54
N THR A 156 0.71 -9.70 3.68
CA THR A 156 -0.28 -8.64 3.96
C THR A 156 -1.69 -9.21 4.11
N PHE A 157 -1.98 -10.40 3.56
CA PHE A 157 -3.27 -11.08 3.79
C PHE A 157 -3.47 -11.52 5.25
N LEU A 158 -2.42 -11.54 6.06
CA LEU A 158 -2.56 -11.75 7.50
C LEU A 158 -3.46 -10.67 8.12
N ILE A 159 -3.39 -9.43 7.65
CA ILE A 159 -4.17 -8.32 8.19
C ILE A 159 -5.69 -8.58 8.06
N PRO A 160 -6.26 -8.78 6.86
CA PRO A 160 -7.69 -9.05 6.74
C PRO A 160 -8.11 -10.31 7.49
N ILE A 161 -7.30 -11.38 7.50
CA ILE A 161 -7.60 -12.61 8.27
C ILE A 161 -7.75 -12.29 9.76
N VAL A 162 -6.80 -11.55 10.34
CA VAL A 162 -6.84 -11.17 11.76
C VAL A 162 -8.04 -10.27 12.06
N PHE A 163 -8.34 -9.29 11.22
CA PHE A 163 -9.47 -8.38 11.45
C PHE A 163 -10.84 -9.05 11.22
N ILE A 164 -10.95 -10.01 10.31
CA ILE A 164 -12.16 -10.85 10.21
C ILE A 164 -12.35 -11.64 11.50
N TYR A 165 -11.30 -12.28 12.01
CA TYR A 165 -11.36 -13.01 13.28
C TYR A 165 -11.78 -12.12 14.45
N VAL A 166 -11.17 -10.93 14.57
CA VAL A 166 -11.53 -9.92 15.57
C VAL A 166 -13.00 -9.52 15.44
N GLY A 167 -13.48 -9.23 14.22
CA GLY A 167 -14.87 -8.81 14.02
C GLY A 167 -15.91 -9.87 14.40
N ILE A 168 -15.56 -11.15 14.26
CA ILE A 168 -16.39 -12.26 14.72
C ILE A 168 -16.45 -12.29 16.25
N ARG A 169 -15.31 -12.10 16.93
CA ARG A 169 -15.17 -12.25 18.39
C ARG A 169 -15.59 -11.02 19.20
N ALA A 170 -15.40 -9.81 18.68
CA ALA A 170 -15.64 -8.55 19.37
C ALA A 170 -16.80 -7.79 18.69
N PRO A 171 -18.06 -7.91 19.19
CA PRO A 171 -19.23 -7.32 18.54
C PRO A 171 -19.16 -5.78 18.46
N GLU A 172 -18.54 -5.14 19.44
CA GLU A 172 -18.40 -3.67 19.54
C GLU A 172 -17.64 -3.07 18.36
N ILE A 173 -16.63 -3.78 17.84
CA ILE A 173 -15.77 -3.33 16.72
C ILE A 173 -15.98 -4.14 15.43
N ARG A 174 -17.05 -4.94 15.37
CA ARG A 174 -17.33 -5.88 14.27
C ARG A 174 -17.37 -5.19 12.91
N MET A 175 -18.22 -4.17 12.79
CA MET A 175 -18.42 -3.46 11.53
C MET A 175 -17.12 -2.83 11.05
N VAL A 176 -16.41 -2.14 11.95
CA VAL A 176 -15.15 -1.44 11.63
C VAL A 176 -14.05 -2.42 11.20
N SER A 177 -13.98 -3.59 11.84
CA SER A 177 -13.00 -4.64 11.53
C SER A 177 -13.26 -5.27 10.15
N PHE A 178 -14.52 -5.55 9.81
CA PHE A 178 -14.88 -6.05 8.48
C PHE A 178 -14.65 -5.00 7.39
N ILE A 179 -14.96 -3.73 7.64
CA ILE A 179 -14.66 -2.64 6.71
C ILE A 179 -13.15 -2.53 6.46
N LEU A 180 -12.33 -2.66 7.51
CA LEU A 180 -10.86 -2.61 7.36
C LEU A 180 -10.37 -3.77 6.51
N SER A 181 -10.83 -4.99 6.81
CA SER A 181 -10.49 -6.18 6.05
C SER A 181 -10.88 -6.03 4.57
N LEU A 182 -12.11 -5.58 4.29
CA LEU A 182 -12.59 -5.33 2.94
C LEU A 182 -11.73 -4.27 2.23
N GLY A 183 -11.40 -3.17 2.90
CA GLY A 183 -10.56 -2.11 2.36
C GLY A 183 -9.17 -2.62 1.94
N ILE A 184 -8.56 -3.48 2.76
CA ILE A 184 -7.26 -4.09 2.45
C ILE A 184 -7.38 -5.09 1.30
N ILE A 185 -8.43 -5.93 1.28
CA ILE A 185 -8.67 -6.86 0.17
C ILE A 185 -8.84 -6.10 -1.15
N LEU A 186 -9.65 -5.04 -1.18
CA LEU A 186 -9.83 -4.21 -2.38
C LEU A 186 -8.50 -3.59 -2.83
N TYR A 187 -7.70 -3.10 -1.89
CA TYR A 187 -6.38 -2.56 -2.19
C TYR A 187 -5.43 -3.61 -2.78
N LEU A 188 -5.38 -4.81 -2.20
CA LEU A 188 -4.52 -5.90 -2.67
C LEU A 188 -4.98 -6.43 -4.03
N VAL A 189 -6.28 -6.62 -4.23
CA VAL A 189 -6.86 -7.05 -5.51
C VAL A 189 -6.56 -6.03 -6.60
N ALA A 190 -6.59 -4.73 -6.30
CA ALA A 190 -6.17 -3.70 -7.24
C ALA A 190 -4.73 -3.95 -7.74
N LEU A 191 -3.78 -4.25 -6.84
CA LEU A 191 -2.39 -4.52 -7.23
C LEU A 191 -2.25 -5.72 -8.19
N ILE A 192 -3.15 -6.69 -8.11
CA ILE A 192 -3.14 -7.87 -8.98
C ILE A 192 -3.54 -7.48 -10.42
N PHE A 193 -4.51 -6.59 -10.59
CA PHE A 193 -5.00 -6.19 -11.91
C PHE A 193 -3.95 -5.51 -12.80
N ILE A 194 -3.00 -4.78 -12.20
CA ILE A 194 -1.93 -4.09 -12.94
C ILE A 194 -0.71 -4.99 -13.21
N ASN A 195 -0.75 -6.25 -12.79
CA ASN A 195 0.33 -7.18 -13.04
C ASN A 195 0.31 -7.66 -14.50
N GLU A 196 1.47 -7.68 -15.16
CA GLU A 196 1.59 -8.09 -16.56
C GLU A 196 1.07 -9.52 -16.84
N PHE A 197 1.16 -10.41 -15.84
CA PHE A 197 0.59 -11.76 -15.91
C PHE A 197 -0.95 -11.73 -16.10
N PHE A 198 -1.61 -10.75 -15.48
CA PHE A 198 -3.06 -10.54 -15.63
C PHE A 198 -3.38 -9.63 -16.81
N LEU A 199 -2.55 -8.65 -17.15
CA LEU A 199 -2.81 -7.74 -18.26
C LEU A 199 -2.67 -8.43 -19.63
N SER A 200 -1.62 -9.23 -19.82
CA SER A 200 -1.26 -9.75 -21.14
C SER A 200 -2.32 -10.64 -21.81
N PRO A 201 -3.03 -11.57 -21.12
CA PRO A 201 -4.06 -12.38 -21.77
C PRO A 201 -5.31 -11.57 -22.14
N PHE A 202 -5.62 -10.52 -21.38
CA PHE A 202 -6.75 -9.66 -21.71
C PHE A 202 -6.43 -8.73 -22.88
N GLN A 203 -5.21 -8.22 -22.96
CA GLN A 203 -4.79 -7.41 -24.10
C GLN A 203 -4.77 -8.20 -25.41
N SER A 204 -4.40 -9.48 -25.39
CA SER A 204 -4.43 -10.31 -26.60
C SER A 204 -5.85 -10.58 -27.10
N ILE A 205 -6.85 -10.59 -26.22
CA ILE A 205 -8.27 -10.85 -26.55
C ILE A 205 -9.00 -9.56 -26.92
N PHE A 206 -8.82 -8.49 -26.13
CA PHE A 206 -9.61 -7.25 -26.21
C PHE A 206 -8.85 -6.08 -26.86
N GLY A 207 -7.57 -6.25 -27.18
CA GLY A 207 -6.71 -5.21 -27.74
C GLY A 207 -6.01 -4.33 -26.70
N SER A 208 -5.12 -3.46 -27.18
CA SER A 208 -4.31 -2.56 -26.34
C SER A 208 -5.14 -1.58 -25.52
N GLU A 209 -6.28 -1.13 -26.05
CA GLU A 209 -7.20 -0.18 -25.39
C GLU A 209 -7.78 -0.73 -24.08
N PHE A 210 -7.86 -2.06 -23.92
CA PHE A 210 -8.37 -2.68 -22.71
C PHE A 210 -7.52 -2.38 -21.48
N ARG A 211 -6.23 -2.05 -21.68
CA ARG A 211 -5.32 -1.63 -20.60
C ARG A 211 -5.82 -0.39 -19.88
N ILE A 212 -6.42 0.57 -20.59
CA ILE A 212 -7.01 1.79 -20.01
C ILE A 212 -8.15 1.44 -19.06
N VAL A 213 -9.02 0.51 -19.47
CA VAL A 213 -10.16 0.05 -18.65
C VAL A 213 -9.66 -0.63 -17.38
N ILE A 214 -8.63 -1.47 -17.47
CA ILE A 214 -8.03 -2.11 -16.30
C ILE A 214 -7.41 -1.07 -15.36
N PHE A 215 -6.71 -0.06 -15.87
CA PHE A 215 -6.17 1.03 -15.05
C PHE A 215 -7.27 1.82 -14.33
N LEU A 216 -8.43 2.01 -14.95
CA LEU A 216 -9.58 2.65 -14.34
C LEU A 216 -10.17 1.80 -13.21
N ILE A 217 -10.34 0.50 -13.43
CA ILE A 217 -10.80 -0.44 -12.37
C ILE A 217 -9.80 -0.47 -11.21
N PHE A 218 -8.50 -0.56 -11.54
CA PHE A 218 -7.41 -0.52 -10.57
C PHE A 218 -7.50 0.70 -9.66
N ILE A 219 -7.66 1.90 -10.24
CA ILE A 219 -7.68 3.11 -9.42
C ILE A 219 -8.94 3.20 -8.56
N ILE A 220 -10.11 2.80 -9.07
CA ILE A 220 -11.35 2.76 -8.27
C ILE A 220 -11.18 1.86 -7.06
N PHE A 221 -10.70 0.63 -7.26
CA PHE A 221 -10.51 -0.33 -6.16
C PHE A 221 -9.48 0.18 -5.17
N LYS A 222 -8.39 0.77 -5.66
CA LYS A 222 -7.31 1.30 -4.82
C LYS A 222 -7.76 2.49 -3.98
N LEU A 223 -8.46 3.46 -4.58
CA LEU A 223 -8.99 4.62 -3.88
C LEU A 223 -10.04 4.21 -2.84
N THR A 224 -10.98 3.34 -3.23
CA THR A 224 -12.02 2.83 -2.32
C THR A 224 -11.38 2.10 -1.15
N GLY A 225 -10.42 1.21 -1.41
CA GLY A 225 -9.68 0.49 -0.37
C GLY A 225 -8.98 1.44 0.61
N LEU A 226 -8.28 2.46 0.12
CA LEU A 226 -7.60 3.45 0.95
C LEU A 226 -8.57 4.27 1.83
N VAL A 227 -9.72 4.65 1.29
CA VAL A 227 -10.77 5.37 2.05
C VAL A 227 -11.33 4.49 3.17
N LEU A 228 -11.65 3.23 2.88
CA LEU A 228 -12.15 2.29 3.90
C LEU A 228 -11.11 2.00 4.98
N ILE A 229 -9.83 1.84 4.61
CA ILE A 229 -8.73 1.68 5.57
C ILE A 229 -8.63 2.90 6.49
N THR A 230 -8.67 4.10 5.92
CA THR A 230 -8.58 5.37 6.67
C THR A 230 -9.75 5.51 7.63
N TYR A 231 -10.98 5.28 7.16
CA TYR A 231 -12.18 5.30 7.97
C TYR A 231 -12.11 4.28 9.13
N SER A 232 -11.66 3.06 8.86
CA SER A 232 -11.55 2.05 9.91
C SER A 232 -10.47 2.39 10.93
N ALA A 233 -9.32 2.94 10.51
CA ALA A 233 -8.25 3.33 11.41
C ALA A 233 -8.68 4.41 12.41
N THR A 234 -9.48 5.39 11.97
CA THR A 234 -10.00 6.44 12.87
C THR A 234 -11.04 5.92 13.86
N ASN A 235 -11.87 4.96 13.43
CA ASN A 235 -12.93 4.42 14.29
C ASN A 235 -12.42 3.34 15.25
N LEU A 236 -11.44 2.51 14.86
CA LEU A 236 -10.83 1.52 15.77
C LEU A 236 -10.19 2.17 16.99
N TYR A 237 -9.61 3.36 16.83
CA TYR A 237 -9.03 4.12 17.93
C TYR A 237 -10.07 4.53 18.98
N ILE A 238 -11.24 5.01 18.53
CA ILE A 238 -12.30 5.50 19.43
C ILE A 238 -12.73 4.43 20.43
N TYR A 239 -12.58 3.15 20.08
CA TYR A 239 -13.03 2.04 20.92
C TYR A 239 -12.01 1.53 21.95
N ASN A 240 -10.73 1.93 21.93
CA ASN A 240 -9.66 1.55 22.91
C ASN A 240 -9.66 0.10 23.45
N TYR A 241 -10.33 -0.83 22.76
CA TYR A 241 -10.80 -2.12 23.25
C TYR A 241 -9.66 -3.07 23.62
N PHE A 242 -8.52 -2.91 22.93
CA PHE A 242 -7.34 -3.74 23.12
C PHE A 242 -6.42 -3.24 24.23
N SER A 243 -6.56 -1.97 24.67
CA SER A 243 -5.76 -1.45 25.79
C SER A 243 -6.39 -1.76 27.14
N GLU A 244 -7.72 -1.72 27.25
CA GLU A 244 -8.43 -1.87 28.53
C GLU A 244 -8.57 -3.33 28.98
N ASN A 245 -8.66 -4.29 28.04
CA ASN A 245 -8.75 -5.73 28.34
C ASN A 245 -7.37 -6.41 28.48
N SER A 246 -6.31 -5.65 28.76
CA SER A 246 -4.93 -6.14 28.86
C SER A 246 -4.39 -6.29 30.30
N VAL A 247 -5.27 -6.12 31.30
CA VAL A 247 -4.99 -6.45 32.71
C VAL A 247 -5.27 -7.93 32.99
#